data_AF-A0A2V8NN80-F1
#
_entry.id   AF-A0A2V8NN80-F1
#
_cell.length_a   1.000
_cell.length_b   1.000
_cell.length_c   1.000
_cell.angle_alpha   90.00
_cell.angle_beta   90.00
_cell.angle_gamma   90.00
#
_symmetry.space_group_name_H-M   'P 1'
#
loop_
_entity.id
_entity.type
_entity.pdbx_description
1 polymer ?
#
loop_
_entity_poly.entity_id
_entity_poly.type
_entity_poly.pdbx_seq_one_letter_code
_entity_poly.pdbx_strand_id
1 'polypeptide(L)'
;TETAEALGLPPEKIRYINPYQGGGFGSKGGLKVERIAIALAYHTRGRPVRVKFNRQETFVSTSTRHGAIVRIKSGVKSDGTLVAREITIYWDAGAYSEKSPTVCIRGSLPSPGPYRIPHAKVDGYAVYTNKPVAG
;
A
#
# COMPACT_ATOMS: atom_id res chain seq x y z
N THR A 1 4.84 10.92 13.32
CA THR A 1 4.95 9.95 14.43
C THR A 1 5.89 8.83 14.06
N GLU A 2 5.68 8.11 12.94
CA GLU A 2 6.58 7.02 12.48
C GLU A 2 8.09 7.37 12.51
N THR A 3 8.49 8.54 11.98
CA THR A 3 9.90 8.97 12.03
C THR A 3 10.41 9.24 13.44
N ALA A 4 9.57 9.81 14.30
CA ALA A 4 9.92 10.14 15.68
C ALA A 4 10.12 8.86 16.48
N GLU A 5 9.20 7.90 16.33
CA GLU A 5 9.29 6.57 16.91
C GLU A 5 10.53 5.82 16.44
N ALA A 6 10.79 5.79 15.13
CA ALA A 6 11.96 5.12 14.57
C ALA A 6 13.30 5.69 15.06
N LEU A 7 13.33 6.98 15.43
CA LEU A 7 14.51 7.66 15.95
C LEU A 7 14.56 7.73 17.48
N GLY A 8 13.52 7.26 18.18
CA GLY A 8 13.40 7.42 19.64
C GLY A 8 13.35 8.89 20.08
N LEU A 9 12.85 9.80 19.23
CA LEU A 9 12.77 11.22 19.51
C LEU A 9 11.33 11.64 19.84
N PRO A 10 11.15 12.65 20.72
CA PRO A 10 9.86 13.30 20.88
C PRO A 10 9.37 13.91 19.55
N PRO A 11 8.08 13.79 19.17
CA PRO A 11 7.56 14.32 17.90
C PRO A 11 7.84 15.82 17.67
N GLU A 12 7.86 16.63 18.73
CA GLU A 12 8.15 18.06 18.69
C GLU A 12 9.59 18.39 18.26
N LYS A 13 10.51 17.41 18.32
CA LYS A 13 11.88 17.54 17.79
C LYS A 13 11.95 17.33 16.28
N ILE A 14 10.85 16.96 15.62
CA ILE A 14 10.79 16.72 14.17
C ILE A 14 9.82 17.70 13.51
N ARG A 15 10.35 18.56 12.62
CA ARG A 15 9.54 19.45 11.80
C ARG A 15 9.44 18.92 10.38
N TYR A 16 8.22 18.61 9.92
CA TYR A 16 7.95 18.28 8.52
C TYR A 16 7.46 19.51 7.77
N ILE A 17 8.07 19.82 6.62
CA ILE A 17 7.70 20.97 5.78
C ILE A 17 7.41 20.44 4.37
N ASN A 18 6.17 20.55 3.92
CA ASN A 18 5.77 20.13 2.58
C ASN A 18 4.86 21.20 1.95
N PRO A 19 5.42 22.17 1.21
CA PRO A 19 4.65 23.27 0.66
C PRO A 19 3.81 22.83 -0.55
N TYR A 20 4.44 22.21 -1.55
CA TYR A 20 3.78 21.77 -2.77
C TYR A 20 4.33 20.42 -3.22
N GLN A 21 3.43 19.53 -3.67
CA GLN A 21 3.78 18.20 -4.14
C GLN A 21 3.24 17.98 -5.55
N GLY A 22 4.15 17.75 -6.51
CA GLY A 22 3.79 17.41 -7.90
C GLY A 22 3.25 15.98 -8.02
N GLY A 23 2.01 15.76 -7.58
CA GLY A 23 1.31 14.47 -7.61
C GLY A 23 1.81 13.47 -6.56
N GLY A 24 0.90 12.68 -6.00
CA GLY A 24 1.21 11.68 -4.98
C GLY A 24 0.56 10.32 -5.27
N PHE A 25 -0.74 10.30 -5.56
CA PHE A 25 -1.50 9.09 -5.95
C PHE A 25 -1.33 7.88 -5.00
N GLY A 26 -1.04 8.15 -3.72
CA GLY A 26 -0.80 7.15 -2.67
C GLY A 26 0.67 6.81 -2.42
N SER A 27 1.54 6.84 -3.45
CA SER A 27 2.93 6.35 -3.33
C SER A 27 3.85 7.24 -2.51
N LYS A 28 3.46 8.50 -2.27
CA LYS A 28 4.17 9.45 -1.40
C LYS A 28 3.62 9.51 0.03
N GLY A 29 2.74 8.58 0.41
CA GLY A 29 2.34 8.41 1.81
C GLY A 29 3.32 7.52 2.57
N GLY A 30 3.54 7.80 3.86
CA GLY A 30 4.54 7.11 4.68
C GLY A 30 5.97 7.42 4.26
N LEU A 31 6.96 6.85 4.96
CA LEU A 31 8.37 7.11 4.65
C LEU A 31 8.82 6.43 3.35
N LYS A 32 9.61 7.15 2.54
CA LYS A 32 10.20 6.70 1.27
C LYS A 32 11.67 7.07 1.18
N VAL A 33 11.96 8.29 0.75
CA VAL A 33 13.34 8.83 0.62
C VAL A 33 13.86 9.37 1.95
N GLU A 34 12.95 9.74 2.85
CA GLU A 34 13.21 10.39 4.13
C GLU A 34 14.13 9.53 5.00
N ARG A 35 13.90 8.21 5.06
CA ARG A 35 14.74 7.27 5.81
C ARG A 35 16.21 7.27 5.36
N ILE A 36 16.45 7.39 4.05
CA ILE A 36 17.81 7.44 3.49
C ILE A 36 18.46 8.78 3.84
N ALA A 37 17.71 9.89 3.67
CA ALA A 37 18.20 11.22 4.00
C ALA A 37 18.58 11.35 5.49
N ILE A 38 17.75 10.79 6.38
CA ILE A 38 18.00 10.76 7.82
C ILE A 38 19.25 9.95 8.13
N ALA A 39 19.38 8.73 7.62
CA ALA A 39 20.55 7.88 7.86
C ALA A 39 21.86 8.55 7.41
N LEU A 40 21.85 9.19 6.24
CA LEU A 40 23.00 9.93 5.71
C LEU A 40 23.31 11.18 6.55
N ALA A 41 22.30 11.91 7.04
CA ALA A 41 22.51 13.06 7.91
C ALA A 41 23.16 12.64 9.24
N TYR A 42 22.72 11.53 9.84
CA TYR A 42 23.37 10.96 11.03
C TYR A 42 24.83 10.58 10.75
N HIS A 43 25.08 9.85 9.66
CA HIS A 43 26.43 9.42 9.29
C HIS A 43 27.38 10.62 9.05
N THR A 44 26.84 11.73 8.53
CA THR A 44 27.59 12.95 8.25
C THR A 44 27.61 13.94 9.42
N ARG A 45 27.23 13.51 10.63
CA ARG A 45 27.22 14.31 11.86
C ARG A 45 26.34 15.57 11.76
N GLY A 46 25.15 15.41 11.20
CA GLY A 46 24.12 16.46 11.13
C GLY A 46 24.25 17.41 9.95
N ARG A 47 25.06 17.09 8.93
CA ARG A 47 25.10 17.90 7.71
C ARG A 47 23.76 17.80 6.96
N PRO A 48 23.29 18.90 6.34
CA PRO A 48 22.12 18.85 5.48
C PRO A 48 22.31 17.87 4.32
N VAL A 49 21.34 16.98 4.11
CA VAL A 49 21.36 15.97 3.05
C VAL A 49 20.16 16.16 2.13
N ARG A 50 20.39 16.01 0.83
CA ARG A 50 19.33 15.93 -0.19
C ARG A 50 19.37 14.57 -0.86
N VAL A 51 18.24 13.86 -0.84
CA VAL A 51 18.03 12.63 -1.60
C VAL A 51 16.95 12.87 -2.65
N LYS A 52 17.24 12.51 -3.90
CA LYS A 52 16.28 12.59 -5.00
C LYS A 52 16.43 11.33 -5.84
N PHE A 53 15.35 10.56 -5.93
CA PHE A 53 15.32 9.43 -6.86
C PHE A 53 15.21 9.90 -8.30
N ASN A 54 15.92 9.22 -9.19
CA ASN A 54 15.62 9.20 -10.61
C ASN A 54 14.36 8.34 -10.88
N ARG A 55 13.93 8.27 -12.14
CA ARG A 55 12.70 7.56 -12.50
C ARG A 55 12.78 6.06 -12.25
N GLN A 56 13.91 5.43 -12.58
CA GLN A 56 14.10 4.00 -12.38
C GLN A 56 14.11 3.65 -10.88
N GLU A 57 14.86 4.41 -10.08
CA GLU A 57 14.90 4.26 -8.61
C GLU A 57 13.52 4.42 -7.99
N THR A 58 12.70 5.34 -8.52
CA THR A 58 11.31 5.50 -8.05
C THR A 58 10.52 4.20 -8.22
N PHE A 59 10.61 3.52 -9.36
CA PHE A 59 9.85 2.30 -9.60
C PHE A 59 10.25 1.11 -8.71
N VAL A 60 11.53 1.03 -8.31
CA VAL A 60 12.04 -0.12 -7.54
C VAL A 60 12.14 0.13 -6.04
N SER A 61 12.29 1.40 -5.63
CA SER A 61 12.57 1.79 -4.23
C SER A 61 11.40 2.48 -3.53
N THR A 62 10.26 2.65 -4.21
CA THR A 62 9.02 3.17 -3.60
C THR A 62 7.92 2.11 -3.63
N SER A 63 6.67 2.52 -3.42
CA SER A 63 5.52 1.61 -3.47
C SER A 63 4.80 1.64 -4.81
N THR A 64 4.27 0.49 -5.21
CA THR A 64 3.42 0.31 -6.40
C THR A 64 2.03 -0.18 -6.03
N ARG A 65 1.10 -0.25 -6.99
CA ARG A 65 -0.22 -0.85 -6.76
C ARG A 65 -0.07 -2.35 -6.56
N HIS A 66 -0.84 -2.92 -5.63
CA HIS A 66 -0.94 -4.37 -5.44
C HIS A 66 -1.34 -5.06 -6.74
N GLY A 67 -0.58 -6.09 -7.12
CA GLY A 67 -1.10 -7.12 -8.02
C GLY A 67 -2.16 -7.93 -7.30
N ALA A 68 -3.12 -8.49 -8.05
CA ALA A 68 -4.17 -9.32 -7.47
C ALA A 68 -4.43 -10.57 -8.32
N ILE A 69 -4.62 -11.70 -7.64
CA ILE A 69 -5.21 -12.91 -8.22
C ILE A 69 -6.60 -13.05 -7.62
N VAL A 70 -7.62 -13.02 -8.46
CA VAL A 70 -9.03 -13.04 -8.05
C VAL A 70 -9.68 -14.31 -8.59
N ARG A 71 -10.23 -15.13 -7.69
CA ARG A 71 -11.07 -16.28 -8.04
C ARG A 71 -12.50 -15.97 -7.67
N ILE A 72 -13.42 -16.13 -8.62
CA ILE A 72 -14.85 -15.85 -8.43
C ILE A 72 -15.64 -17.08 -8.85
N LYS A 73 -16.55 -17.52 -7.99
CA LYS A 73 -17.61 -18.48 -8.31
C LYS A 73 -18.95 -17.78 -8.12
N SER A 74 -19.77 -17.76 -9.17
CA SER A 74 -21.11 -17.15 -9.11
C SER A 74 -22.18 -18.19 -9.38
N GLY A 75 -23.25 -18.17 -8.59
CA GLY A 75 -24.51 -18.84 -8.88
C GLY A 75 -25.42 -17.90 -9.66
N VAL A 76 -25.88 -18.33 -10.82
CA VAL A 76 -26.71 -17.54 -11.73
C VAL A 76 -27.91 -18.39 -12.16
N LYS A 77 -29.11 -17.82 -12.09
CA LYS A 77 -30.32 -18.44 -12.63
C LYS A 77 -30.33 -18.37 -14.16
N SER A 78 -31.20 -19.15 -14.81
CA SER A 78 -31.40 -19.10 -16.25
C SER A 78 -31.87 -17.72 -16.76
N ASP A 79 -32.53 -16.92 -15.91
CA ASP A 79 -32.95 -15.54 -16.20
C ASP A 79 -31.83 -14.50 -16.01
N GLY A 80 -30.62 -14.92 -15.64
CA GLY A 80 -29.47 -14.05 -15.40
C GLY A 80 -29.36 -13.50 -13.97
N THR A 81 -30.31 -13.78 -13.08
CA THR A 81 -30.26 -13.31 -11.69
C THR A 81 -29.09 -13.92 -10.93
N LEU A 82 -28.27 -13.08 -10.30
CA LEU A 82 -27.21 -13.51 -9.37
C LEU A 82 -27.81 -13.92 -8.03
N VAL A 83 -27.59 -15.16 -7.60
CA VAL A 83 -28.11 -15.68 -6.32
C VAL A 83 -27.02 -15.92 -5.29
N ALA A 84 -25.80 -16.22 -5.72
CA ALA A 84 -24.68 -16.46 -4.82
C ALA A 84 -23.36 -16.01 -5.45
N ARG A 85 -22.42 -15.57 -4.62
CA ARG A 85 -21.05 -15.30 -5.07
C ARG A 85 -20.04 -15.63 -3.97
N GLU A 86 -19.05 -16.44 -4.31
CA GLU A 86 -17.88 -16.71 -3.47
C GLU A 86 -16.64 -16.12 -4.16
N ILE A 87 -15.88 -15.32 -3.43
CA ILE A 87 -14.71 -14.60 -3.95
C ILE A 87 -13.52 -14.88 -3.06
N THR A 88 -12.40 -15.23 -3.66
CA THR A 88 -11.09 -15.30 -2.99
C THR A 88 -10.13 -14.36 -3.71
N ILE A 89 -9.51 -13.44 -2.97
CA ILE A 89 -8.55 -12.47 -3.52
C ILE A 89 -7.21 -12.60 -2.81
N TYR A 90 -6.15 -12.79 -3.59
CA TYR A 90 -4.77 -12.71 -3.12
C TYR A 90 -4.16 -11.40 -3.60
N TRP A 91 -3.86 -10.51 -2.66
CA TRP A 91 -3.23 -9.22 -2.89
C TRP A 91 -1.73 -9.33 -2.66
N ASP A 92 -0.94 -9.01 -3.67
CA ASP A 92 0.51 -9.06 -3.58
C ASP A 92 1.05 -7.84 -2.82
N ALA A 93 1.48 -8.06 -1.57
CA ALA A 93 2.02 -7.02 -0.71
C ALA A 93 3.47 -6.64 -1.07
N GLY A 94 4.18 -7.49 -1.82
CA GLY A 94 5.63 -7.41 -1.93
C GLY A 94 6.33 -7.82 -0.62
N ALA A 95 7.55 -7.31 -0.43
CA ALA A 95 8.42 -7.74 0.67
C ALA A 95 7.98 -7.30 2.08
N TYR A 96 7.16 -6.25 2.19
CA TYR A 96 6.72 -5.68 3.47
C TYR A 96 5.24 -5.32 3.41
N SER A 97 4.57 -5.26 4.56
CA SER A 97 3.12 -5.09 4.61
C SER A 97 2.68 -3.74 4.08
N GLU A 98 3.35 -2.64 4.48
CA GLU A 98 2.86 -1.28 4.25
C GLU A 98 1.32 -1.22 4.51
N LYS A 99 0.56 -0.64 3.58
CA LYS A 99 -0.90 -0.50 3.61
C LYS A 99 -1.62 -1.76 3.13
N SER A 100 -0.92 -2.85 2.83
CA SER A 100 -1.53 -4.07 2.28
C SER A 100 -2.70 -4.62 3.12
N PRO A 101 -2.68 -4.62 4.46
CA PRO A 101 -3.84 -5.04 5.25
C PRO A 101 -5.07 -4.16 4.98
N THR A 102 -4.87 -2.83 4.95
CA THR A 102 -5.93 -1.86 4.65
C THR A 102 -6.44 -2.01 3.22
N VAL A 103 -5.54 -2.16 2.24
CA VAL A 103 -5.91 -2.38 0.84
C VAL A 103 -6.64 -3.70 0.67
N CYS A 104 -6.21 -4.76 1.34
CA CYS A 104 -6.87 -6.06 1.31
C CYS A 104 -8.32 -5.96 1.79
N ILE A 105 -8.57 -5.29 2.92
CA ILE A 105 -9.92 -5.08 3.44
C ILE A 105 -10.74 -4.21 2.47
N ARG A 106 -10.21 -3.03 2.09
CA ARG A 106 -10.94 -2.03 1.29
C ARG A 106 -11.15 -2.47 -0.17
N GLY A 107 -10.26 -3.28 -0.71
CA GLY A 107 -10.34 -3.83 -2.05
C GLY A 107 -11.19 -5.09 -2.13
N SER A 108 -11.22 -5.92 -1.08
CA SER A 108 -12.02 -7.14 -1.05
C SER A 108 -13.47 -6.87 -0.68
N LEU A 109 -13.75 -5.98 0.29
CA LEU A 109 -15.11 -5.72 0.73
C LEU A 109 -16.11 -5.35 -0.40
N PRO A 110 -15.76 -4.48 -1.37
CA PRO A 110 -16.66 -4.14 -2.47
C PRO A 110 -16.63 -5.14 -3.65
N SER A 111 -15.83 -6.21 -3.57
CA SER A 111 -15.61 -7.13 -4.70
C SER A 111 -16.86 -7.89 -5.21
N PRO A 112 -17.95 -8.08 -4.43
CA PRO A 112 -19.19 -8.61 -4.99
C PRO A 112 -19.78 -7.74 -6.10
N GLY A 113 -19.40 -6.46 -6.15
CA GLY A 113 -19.85 -5.48 -7.11
C GLY A 113 -21.15 -4.78 -6.69
N PRO A 114 -21.67 -3.87 -7.52
CA PRO A 114 -22.85 -3.05 -7.21
C PRO A 114 -24.18 -3.80 -7.42
N TYR A 115 -24.21 -5.12 -7.18
CA TYR A 115 -25.34 -5.99 -7.53
C TYR A 115 -26.06 -6.50 -6.28
N ARG A 116 -27.35 -6.82 -6.42
CA ARG A 116 -28.10 -7.56 -5.40
C ARG A 116 -27.71 -9.03 -5.47
N ILE A 117 -26.97 -9.50 -4.46
CA ILE A 117 -26.53 -10.89 -4.34
C ILE A 117 -26.89 -11.34 -2.92
N PRO A 118 -27.95 -12.15 -2.73
CA PRO A 118 -28.45 -12.47 -1.38
C PRO A 118 -27.47 -13.33 -0.56
N HIS A 119 -26.57 -14.06 -1.21
CA HIS A 119 -25.56 -14.88 -0.54
C HIS A 119 -24.16 -14.54 -1.05
N ALA A 120 -23.34 -13.90 -0.21
CA ALA A 120 -21.98 -13.53 -0.58
C ALA A 120 -20.98 -14.00 0.49
N LYS A 121 -19.86 -14.55 0.03
CA LYS A 121 -18.69 -14.85 0.86
C LYS A 121 -17.46 -14.26 0.17
N VAL A 122 -16.64 -13.54 0.93
CA VAL A 122 -15.41 -12.91 0.42
C VAL A 122 -14.27 -13.19 1.39
N ASP A 123 -13.23 -13.85 0.88
CA ASP A 123 -11.97 -14.07 1.57
C ASP A 123 -10.88 -13.24 0.88
N GLY A 124 -10.19 -12.40 1.63
CA GLY A 124 -9.08 -11.56 1.13
C GLY A 124 -7.79 -11.83 1.89
N TYR A 125 -6.68 -12.01 1.17
CA TYR A 125 -5.37 -12.30 1.73
C TYR A 125 -4.35 -11.29 1.22
N ALA A 126 -3.66 -10.59 2.12
CA ALA A 126 -2.44 -9.86 1.79
C ALA A 126 -1.24 -10.82 1.91
N VAL A 127 -0.57 -11.11 0.80
CA VAL A 127 0.50 -12.11 0.75
C VAL A 127 1.86 -11.47 0.53
N TYR A 128 2.85 -11.88 1.33
CA TYR A 128 4.23 -11.46 1.17
C TYR A 128 4.89 -12.16 -0.03
N THR A 129 5.66 -11.41 -0.80
CA THR A 129 6.46 -11.93 -1.93
C THR A 129 7.83 -11.25 -1.95
N ASN A 130 8.75 -11.71 -2.81
CA ASN A 130 10.06 -11.07 -2.98
C ASN A 130 10.06 -9.92 -4.00
N LYS A 131 8.90 -9.32 -4.27
CA LYS A 131 8.75 -8.17 -5.19
C LYS A 131 8.83 -6.84 -4.44
N PRO A 132 9.02 -5.71 -5.17
CA PRO A 132 8.89 -4.38 -4.58
C PRO A 132 7.59 -4.22 -3.77
N VAL A 133 7.66 -3.45 -2.69
CA VAL A 133 6.54 -3.24 -1.77
C VAL A 133 5.36 -2.60 -2.50
N ALA A 134 4.16 -3.07 -2.22
CA ALA A 134 2.92 -2.47 -2.69
C ALA A 134 2.28 -1.57 -1.61
N GLY A 135 1.58 -0.50 -2.01
CA GLY A 135 1.04 0.51 -1.07
C GLY A 135 -0.07 1.42 -1.59
#